data_AF-A0A7C2XTR0-F1
#
_entry.id   AF-A0A7C2XTR0-F1
#
_cell.length_a   1.000
_cell.length_b   1.000
_cell.length_c   1.000
_cell.angle_alpha   90.00
_cell.angle_beta   90.00
_cell.angle_gamma   90.00
#
_symmetry.space_group_name_H-M   'P 1'
#
loop_
_entity.id
_entity.type
_entity.pdbx_description
1 polymer ?
#
loop_
_entity_poly.entity_id
_entity_poly.type
_entity_poly.pdbx_seq_one_letter_code
_entity_poly.pdbx_strand_id
1 'polypeptide(L)'
;MGSLAYPHAKELLVTADSGGSNSSRSRLWKVALQKLADDIGLRIAVCHFPPGTSKWNKIEHRMFCHITENWRGKPLVSRAVVVNLIGSTKTRTGLKIKAELDLNKYKTGIKITDEELAEIRIKKDKFHGEWNYTISPRK
;
A
#
# COMPACT_ATOMS: atom_id res chain seq x y z
N MET A 1 3.17 -15.35 8.58
CA MET A 1 2.40 -14.09 8.41
C MET A 1 1.14 -14.39 7.61
N GLY A 2 0.17 -13.48 7.59
CA GLY A 2 -1.07 -13.67 6.84
C GLY A 2 -2.01 -14.67 7.53
N SER A 3 -2.68 -15.51 6.75
CA SER A 3 -3.69 -16.47 7.23
C SER A 3 -3.18 -17.41 8.33
N LEU A 4 -1.91 -17.83 8.30
CA LEU A 4 -1.32 -18.65 9.37
C LEU A 4 -1.27 -17.93 10.73
N ALA A 5 -1.10 -16.61 10.73
CA ALA A 5 -1.06 -15.80 11.95
C ALA A 5 -2.44 -15.25 12.32
N TYR A 6 -3.32 -15.08 11.33
CA TYR A 6 -4.67 -14.52 11.48
C TYR A 6 -5.72 -15.36 10.74
N PRO A 7 -5.95 -16.62 11.15
CA PRO A 7 -6.80 -17.56 10.39
C PRO A 7 -8.28 -17.16 10.35
N HIS A 8 -8.70 -16.31 11.29
CA HIS A 8 -10.09 -15.84 11.41
C HIS A 8 -10.24 -14.37 11.05
N ALA A 9 -9.24 -13.76 10.42
CA ALA A 9 -9.36 -12.39 9.93
C ALA A 9 -10.52 -12.28 8.93
N LYS A 10 -11.36 -11.27 9.10
CA LYS A 10 -12.45 -10.91 8.18
C LYS A 10 -12.23 -9.58 7.49
N GLU A 11 -11.16 -8.89 7.88
CA GLU A 11 -10.86 -7.53 7.46
C GLU A 11 -9.36 -7.28 7.45
N LEU A 12 -8.93 -6.50 6.46
CA LEU A 12 -7.58 -5.97 6.31
C LEU A 12 -7.64 -4.44 6.45
N LEU A 13 -6.91 -3.90 7.42
CA LEU A 13 -6.71 -2.46 7.55
C LEU A 13 -5.54 -2.02 6.67
N VAL A 14 -5.79 -1.04 5.80
CA VAL A 14 -4.79 -0.40 4.95
C VAL A 14 -4.68 1.06 5.34
N THR A 15 -3.51 1.46 5.83
CA THR A 15 -3.18 2.88 6.06
C THR A 15 -2.45 3.44 4.84
N ALA A 16 -3.05 4.40 4.16
CA ALA A 16 -2.52 4.98 2.92
C ALA A 16 -2.19 6.46 3.10
N ASP A 17 -1.08 6.92 2.53
CA ASP A 17 -0.66 8.33 2.56
C ASP A 17 -1.45 9.23 1.60
N SER A 18 -2.36 8.65 0.81
CA SER A 18 -3.25 9.33 -0.13
C SER A 18 -2.52 10.08 -1.27
N GLY A 19 -1.28 9.68 -1.57
CA GLY A 19 -0.45 10.24 -2.62
C GLY A 19 -0.57 9.48 -3.95
N GLY A 20 -0.61 10.22 -5.07
CA GLY A 20 -0.51 9.63 -6.41
C GLY A 20 -1.49 8.48 -6.67
N SER A 21 -0.97 7.26 -6.78
CA SER A 21 -1.72 6.06 -7.15
C SER A 21 -2.71 5.56 -6.10
N ASN A 22 -2.46 5.79 -4.80
CA ASN A 22 -3.34 5.34 -3.71
C ASN A 22 -4.26 6.44 -3.17
N SER A 23 -4.37 7.57 -3.90
CA SER A 23 -5.19 8.70 -3.49
C SER A 23 -6.64 8.27 -3.19
N SER A 24 -7.25 8.88 -2.18
CA SER A 24 -8.67 8.69 -1.87
C SER A 24 -9.62 9.04 -3.04
N ARG A 25 -9.15 9.85 -3.98
CA ARG A 25 -9.85 10.25 -5.21
C ARG A 25 -9.58 9.33 -6.40
N SER A 26 -8.59 8.44 -6.32
CA SER A 26 -8.20 7.54 -7.40
C SER A 26 -9.28 6.49 -7.64
N ARG A 27 -9.87 6.48 -8.84
CA ARG A 27 -10.86 5.47 -9.25
C ARG A 27 -10.22 4.11 -9.42
N LEU A 28 -9.07 4.07 -10.10
CA LEU A 28 -8.31 2.83 -10.33
C LEU A 28 -7.90 2.18 -9.02
N TRP A 29 -7.50 2.96 -8.01
CA TRP A 29 -7.20 2.43 -6.67
C TRP A 29 -8.38 1.67 -6.08
N LYS A 30 -9.58 2.27 -6.11
CA LYS A 30 -10.79 1.64 -5.57
C LYS A 30 -11.18 0.38 -6.34
N VAL A 31 -11.09 0.39 -7.68
CA VAL A 31 -11.34 -0.79 -8.51
C VAL A 31 -10.34 -1.91 -8.22
N ALA A 32 -9.05 -1.58 -8.11
CA ALA A 32 -8.01 -2.55 -7.78
C ALA A 32 -8.22 -3.13 -6.37
N LEU A 33 -8.63 -2.31 -5.41
CA LEU A 33 -8.98 -2.77 -4.06
C LEU A 33 -10.23 -3.65 -4.05
N GLN A 34 -11.24 -3.38 -4.88
CA GLN A 34 -12.39 -4.27 -5.04
C GLN A 34 -11.96 -5.64 -5.55
N LYS A 35 -11.12 -5.66 -6.59
CA LYS A 35 -10.56 -6.92 -7.11
C LYS A 35 -9.78 -7.67 -6.03
N LEU A 36 -8.92 -6.96 -5.29
CA LEU A 36 -8.15 -7.56 -4.20
C LEU A 36 -9.06 -8.11 -3.09
N ALA A 37 -10.09 -7.37 -2.68
CA ALA A 37 -11.06 -7.81 -1.67
C ALA A 37 -11.79 -9.08 -2.11
N ASP A 38 -12.20 -9.16 -3.38
CA ASP A 38 -12.82 -10.34 -3.97
C ASP A 38 -11.86 -11.54 -3.98
N ASP A 39 -10.59 -11.33 -4.35
CA ASP A 39 -9.58 -12.37 -4.47
C ASP A 39 -9.21 -12.98 -3.10
N ILE A 40 -9.12 -12.15 -2.06
CA ILE A 40 -8.72 -12.60 -0.71
C ILE A 40 -9.91 -12.90 0.22
N GLY A 41 -11.14 -12.56 -0.18
CA GLY A 41 -12.35 -12.77 0.62
C GLY A 41 -12.40 -11.94 1.92
N LEU A 42 -11.62 -10.86 2.01
CA LEU A 42 -11.58 -9.98 3.17
C LEU A 42 -12.17 -8.62 2.83
N ARG A 43 -12.83 -8.00 3.81
CA ARG A 43 -13.12 -6.57 3.73
C ARG A 43 -11.81 -5.79 3.80
N ILE A 44 -11.70 -4.71 3.04
CA ILE A 44 -10.54 -3.82 3.10
C ILE A 44 -10.99 -2.47 3.65
N ALA A 45 -10.59 -2.18 4.89
CA ALA A 45 -10.79 -0.87 5.50
C ALA A 45 -9.60 0.02 5.15
N VAL A 46 -9.84 1.14 4.48
CA VAL A 46 -8.80 2.09 4.07
C VAL A 46 -8.90 3.34 4.93
N CYS A 47 -7.81 3.63 5.65
CA CYS A 47 -7.63 4.87 6.40
C CYS A 47 -6.54 5.71 5.75
N HIS A 48 -6.91 6.89 5.28
CA HIS A 48 -5.95 7.83 4.72
C HIS A 48 -5.36 8.73 5.80
N PHE A 49 -4.05 8.95 5.73
CA PHE A 49 -3.39 10.00 6.49
C PHE A 49 -3.88 11.38 6.01
N PRO A 50 -4.11 12.35 6.91
CA PRO A 50 -4.41 13.73 6.52
C PRO A 50 -3.34 14.32 5.57
N PRO A 51 -3.70 15.31 4.73
CA PRO A 51 -2.74 15.98 3.86
C PRO A 51 -1.50 16.48 4.62
N GLY A 52 -0.31 16.26 4.07
CA GLY A 52 0.95 16.66 4.70
C GLY A 52 1.44 15.78 5.85
N THR A 53 0.76 14.66 6.13
CA THR A 53 1.10 13.79 7.27
C THR A 53 1.69 12.43 6.87
N SER A 54 2.15 12.25 5.63
CA SER A 54 2.74 10.98 5.17
C SER A 54 3.92 10.51 6.03
N LYS A 55 4.68 11.45 6.61
CA LYS A 55 5.78 11.13 7.53
C LYS A 55 5.35 10.38 8.78
N TRP A 56 4.10 10.55 9.22
CA TRP A 56 3.55 9.81 10.36
C TRP A 56 3.24 8.33 10.03
N ASN A 57 3.40 7.91 8.78
CA ASN A 57 3.34 6.50 8.44
C ASN A 57 4.47 5.74 9.12
N LYS A 58 4.12 4.67 9.83
CA LYS A 58 5.06 3.84 10.59
C LYS A 58 6.22 3.33 9.73
N ILE A 59 6.01 3.09 8.44
CA ILE A 59 7.07 2.62 7.52
C ILE A 59 8.21 3.63 7.35
N GLU A 60 7.91 4.93 7.39
CA GLU A 60 8.89 6.01 7.29
C GLU A 60 9.89 5.94 8.46
N HIS A 61 9.35 5.74 9.67
CA HIS A 61 10.13 5.73 10.91
C HIS A 61 10.73 4.37 11.29
N ARG A 62 10.21 3.27 10.75
CA ARG A 62 10.62 1.91 11.14
C ARG A 62 11.39 1.17 10.06
N MET A 63 11.34 1.64 8.81
CA MET A 63 11.98 0.97 7.68
C MET A 63 12.79 1.95 6.82
N PHE A 64 12.18 3.02 6.31
CA PHE A 64 12.86 3.93 5.37
C PHE A 64 13.99 4.75 6.00
N CYS A 65 13.90 5.10 7.28
CA CYS A 65 14.99 5.74 8.00
C CYS A 65 16.28 4.91 7.95
N HIS A 66 16.20 3.60 8.19
CA HIS A 66 17.34 2.69 8.17
C HIS A 66 17.85 2.42 6.75
N ILE A 67 16.95 2.38 5.75
CA ILE A 67 17.35 2.28 4.34
C ILE A 67 18.17 3.51 3.95
N THR A 68 17.67 4.71 4.29
CA THR A 68 18.37 5.98 4.04
C THR A 68 19.75 6.01 4.71
N GLU A 69 19.84 5.56 5.96
CA GLU A 69 21.11 5.44 6.67
C GLU A 69 22.07 4.48 5.96
N ASN A 70 21.60 3.31 5.52
CA ASN A 70 22.42 2.33 4.80
C ASN A 70 22.87 2.83 3.42
N TRP A 71 22.12 3.73 2.79
CA TRP A 71 22.44 4.34 1.50
C TRP A 71 23.45 5.49 1.61
N ARG A 72 23.62 6.06 2.80
CA ARG A 72 24.40 7.29 3.00
C ARG A 72 25.81 7.15 2.43
N GLY A 73 26.16 8.05 1.49
CA GLY A 73 27.48 8.09 0.86
C GLY A 73 27.74 7.01 -0.19
N LYS A 74 26.72 6.23 -0.60
CA LYS A 74 26.87 5.17 -1.61
C LYS A 74 26.24 5.61 -2.94
N PRO A 75 26.98 5.59 -4.06
CA PRO A 75 26.42 5.98 -5.35
C PRO A 75 25.48 4.89 -5.90
N LEU A 76 24.28 5.30 -6.34
CA LEU A 76 23.23 4.42 -6.86
C LEU A 76 23.39 4.18 -8.37
N VAL A 77 24.48 3.52 -8.77
CA VAL A 77 24.91 3.42 -10.18
C VAL A 77 24.14 2.40 -11.02
N SER A 78 23.36 1.51 -10.40
CA SER A 78 22.55 0.51 -11.12
C SER A 78 21.36 0.01 -10.31
N ARG A 79 20.36 -0.57 -10.98
CA ARG A 79 19.19 -1.20 -10.33
C ARG A 79 19.61 -2.31 -9.35
N ALA A 80 20.61 -3.11 -9.72
CA ALA A 80 21.15 -4.15 -8.87
C ALA A 80 21.78 -3.58 -7.59
N VAL A 81 22.53 -2.48 -7.70
CA VAL A 81 23.09 -1.78 -6.53
C VAL A 81 21.98 -1.27 -5.62
N VAL A 82 20.94 -0.63 -6.17
CA VAL A 82 19.78 -0.15 -5.39
C VAL A 82 19.10 -1.30 -4.63
N VAL A 83 18.77 -2.40 -5.31
CA VAL A 83 18.11 -3.56 -4.69
C VAL A 83 18.97 -4.17 -3.58
N ASN A 84 20.28 -4.36 -3.83
CA ASN A 84 21.21 -4.90 -2.84
C ASN A 84 21.37 -3.97 -1.63
N LEU A 85 21.37 -2.66 -1.83
CA LEU A 85 21.45 -1.69 -0.72
C LEU A 85 20.15 -1.68 0.10
N ILE A 86 18.97 -1.79 -0.50
CA ILE A 86 17.73 -1.91 0.28
C ILE A 86 17.74 -3.22 1.06
N GLY A 87 17.97 -4.36 0.39
CA GLY A 87 17.91 -5.70 0.98
C GLY A 87 18.98 -6.00 2.03
N SER A 88 20.12 -5.30 1.99
CA SER A 88 21.17 -5.43 3.01
C SER A 88 20.88 -4.67 4.31
N THR A 89 19.84 -3.82 4.33
CA THR A 89 19.47 -3.03 5.51
C THR A 89 19.01 -3.94 6.65
N LYS A 90 19.69 -3.85 7.79
CA LYS A 90 19.40 -4.62 9.02
C LYS A 90 19.55 -3.74 10.26
N THR A 91 18.79 -4.03 11.30
CA THR A 91 18.97 -3.38 12.62
C THR A 91 19.41 -4.41 13.67
N ARG A 92 20.04 -3.92 14.75
CA ARG A 92 20.41 -4.76 15.91
C ARG A 92 19.19 -5.42 16.56
N THR A 93 18.03 -4.78 16.47
CA THR A 93 16.75 -5.26 17.01
C THR A 93 16.00 -6.23 16.08
N GLY A 94 16.62 -6.62 14.95
CA GLY A 94 16.14 -7.73 14.13
C GLY A 94 15.35 -7.34 12.88
N LEU A 95 15.28 -6.06 12.49
CA LEU A 95 14.70 -5.69 11.19
C LEU A 95 15.51 -6.36 10.07
N LYS A 96 14.81 -7.03 9.16
CA LYS A 96 15.35 -7.58 7.92
C LYS A 96 14.45 -7.17 6.77
N ILE A 97 15.03 -6.57 5.74
CA ILE A 97 14.29 -6.11 4.55
C ILE A 97 14.59 -7.04 3.38
N LYS A 98 13.55 -7.40 2.64
CA LYS A 98 13.68 -8.06 1.33
C LYS A 98 13.32 -7.03 0.27
N ALA A 99 14.13 -6.97 -0.77
CA ALA A 99 13.91 -6.11 -1.92
C ALA A 99 14.16 -6.94 -3.17
N GLU A 100 13.32 -6.74 -4.17
CA GLU A 100 13.43 -7.38 -5.48
C GLU A 100 13.14 -6.35 -6.57
N LEU A 101 13.62 -6.64 -7.77
CA LEU A 101 13.35 -5.80 -8.92
C LEU A 101 12.02 -6.22 -9.55
N ASP A 102 11.06 -5.31 -9.56
CA ASP A 102 9.85 -5.46 -10.36
C ASP A 102 10.14 -5.10 -11.82
N LEU A 103 10.06 -6.10 -12.70
CA LEU A 103 10.25 -5.95 -14.15
C LEU A 103 8.92 -5.89 -14.92
N ASN A 104 7.79 -5.93 -14.20
CA ASN A 104 6.49 -5.86 -14.83
C ASN A 104 6.29 -4.52 -15.55
N LYS A 105 5.59 -4.59 -16.68
CA LYS A 105 5.20 -3.41 -17.45
C LYS A 105 3.77 -3.06 -17.08
N TYR A 106 3.58 -1.89 -16.49
CA TYR A 106 2.27 -1.39 -16.11
C TYR A 106 1.75 -0.43 -17.18
N LYS A 107 0.53 -0.68 -17.68
CA LYS A 107 -0.14 0.23 -18.61
C LYS A 107 -0.46 1.54 -17.90
N THR A 108 -0.07 2.65 -18.49
CA THR A 108 -0.40 3.99 -18.01
C THR A 108 -1.69 4.51 -18.65
N GLY A 109 -2.27 5.57 -18.07
CA GLY A 109 -3.46 6.21 -18.63
C GLY A 109 -4.73 5.36 -18.58
N ILE A 110 -4.81 4.39 -17.66
CA ILE A 110 -6.01 3.58 -17.46
C ILE A 110 -7.15 4.49 -17.00
N LYS A 111 -8.22 4.54 -17.80
CA LYS A 111 -9.46 5.23 -17.46
C LYS A 111 -10.44 4.22 -16.89
N ILE A 112 -11.08 4.57 -15.79
CA ILE A 112 -12.14 3.79 -15.17
C ILE A 112 -13.48 4.43 -15.54
N THR A 113 -14.40 3.65 -16.07
CA THR A 113 -15.75 4.13 -16.45
C THR A 113 -16.65 4.26 -15.24
N ASP A 114 -17.75 5.00 -15.38
CA ASP A 114 -18.72 5.22 -14.30
C ASP A 114 -19.42 3.93 -13.89
N GLU A 115 -19.63 3.02 -14.83
CA GLU A 115 -20.17 1.69 -14.60
C GLU A 115 -19.22 0.86 -13.72
N GLU A 116 -17.92 0.81 -14.07
CA GLU A 116 -16.91 0.10 -13.26
C GLU A 116 -16.82 0.65 -11.83
N LEU A 117 -16.99 1.96 -11.66
CA LEU A 117 -16.95 2.60 -10.34
C LEU A 117 -18.23 2.31 -9.53
N ALA A 118 -19.38 2.23 -10.19
CA ALA A 118 -20.67 1.94 -9.57
C ALA A 118 -20.76 0.50 -9.03
N GLU A 119 -20.01 -0.44 -9.61
CA GLU A 119 -19.96 -1.83 -9.15
C GLU A 119 -19.21 -2.04 -7.82
N ILE A 120 -18.45 -1.04 -7.36
CA ILE A 120 -17.64 -1.17 -6.15
C ILE A 120 -18.55 -1.20 -4.92
N ARG A 121 -18.39 -2.22 -4.08
CA ARG A 121 -19.06 -2.34 -2.77
C ARG A 121 -18.37 -1.49 -1.71
N ILE A 122 -18.37 -0.18 -1.93
CA ILE A 122 -17.73 0.80 -1.06
C ILE A 122 -18.72 1.36 -0.04
N LYS A 123 -18.33 1.36 1.23
CA LYS A 123 -19.03 2.03 2.33
C LYS A 123 -18.12 3.11 2.90
N LYS A 124 -18.54 4.36 2.85
CA LYS A 124 -17.83 5.48 3.48
C LYS A 124 -17.80 5.31 4.99
N ASP A 125 -16.70 5.72 5.61
CA ASP A 125 -16.59 5.73 7.07
C ASP A 125 -17.43 6.86 7.68
N LYS A 126 -17.81 6.71 8.95
CA LYS A 126 -18.47 7.78 9.71
C LYS A 126 -17.51 8.92 10.03
N PHE A 127 -16.23 8.59 10.25
CA PHE A 127 -15.17 9.54 10.52
C PHE A 127 -14.34 9.77 9.26
N HIS A 128 -14.45 10.98 8.72
CA HIS A 128 -13.84 11.38 7.47
C HIS A 128 -14.18 10.51 6.25
N GLY A 129 -15.47 10.22 6.02
CA GLY A 129 -15.95 9.43 4.89
C GLY A 129 -15.67 10.01 3.50
N GLU A 130 -15.22 11.26 3.42
CA GLU A 130 -14.69 11.89 2.21
C GLU A 130 -13.41 11.22 1.69
N TRP A 131 -12.62 10.61 2.59
CA TRP A 131 -11.42 9.86 2.22
C TRP A 131 -11.32 8.47 2.84
N ASN A 132 -11.99 8.16 3.94
CA ASN A 132 -11.96 6.85 4.58
C ASN A 132 -13.15 6.00 4.14
N TYR A 133 -12.90 4.73 3.87
CA TYR A 133 -13.92 3.83 3.38
C TYR A 133 -13.54 2.36 3.58
N THR A 134 -14.55 1.51 3.57
CA THR A 134 -14.40 0.05 3.53
C THR A 134 -14.91 -0.48 2.20
N ILE A 135 -14.15 -1.37 1.58
CA ILE A 135 -14.58 -2.13 0.40
C ILE A 135 -14.87 -3.56 0.85
N SER A 136 -16.07 -4.05 0.53
CA SER A 136 -16.48 -5.43 0.84
C SER A 136 -16.33 -6.33 -0.39
N PRO A 137 -16.01 -7.62 -0.21
CA PRO A 137 -16.02 -8.56 -1.33
C PRO A 137 -17.43 -8.66 -1.95
N ARG A 138 -17.46 -8.93 -3.26
CA ARG A 138 -18.70 -9.14 -4.04
C ARG A 138 -19.28 -10.53 -3.85
N LYS A 139 -18.43 -11.51 -3.54
CA LYS A 139 -18.79 -12.90 -3.27
C LYS A 139 -18.96 -13.16 -1.78
#